data_AF-A0AAD4DRJ9-F1
#
_entry.id   AF-A0AAD4DRJ9-F1
#
_cell.length_a   1.000
_cell.length_b   1.000
_cell.length_c   1.000
_cell.angle_alpha   90.00
_cell.angle_beta   90.00
_cell.angle_gamma   90.00
#
_symmetry.space_group_name_H-M   'P 1'
#
loop_
_entity.id
_entity.type
_entity.pdbx_description
1 polymer ?
#
loop_
_entity_poly.entity_id
_entity_poly.type
_entity_poly.pdbx_seq_one_letter_code
_entity_poly.pdbx_strand_id
1 'polypeptide(L)'
;LSGTPAFASINTHLGVEPGRRDDLESLTYMLIYLLCGSLLWLTSDDEKLPTSTILKRKAHATIANICHGIPVEFATFLIYTCSLAFAEDPDDDHL
;
A
#
# COMPACT_ATOMS: atom_id res chain seq x y z
N LEU A 1 10.62 13.34 -2.76
CA LEU A 1 9.47 12.41 -2.83
C LEU A 1 8.25 13.22 -3.26
N SER A 2 7.77 13.04 -4.49
CA SER A 2 6.46 13.56 -4.92
C SER A 2 5.43 12.44 -4.74
N GLY A 3 4.31 12.72 -4.06
CA GLY A 3 3.23 11.75 -3.78
C GLY A 3 2.70 11.87 -2.36
N THR A 4 1.50 11.34 -2.10
CA THR A 4 0.90 11.29 -0.76
C THR A 4 1.53 10.14 0.02
N PRO A 5 2.29 10.39 1.11
CA PRO A 5 3.04 9.34 1.83
C PRO A 5 2.19 8.15 2.30
N ALA A 6 0.92 8.41 2.58
CA ALA A 6 -0.08 7.41 2.95
C ALA A 6 -0.26 6.32 1.90
N PHE A 7 -0.21 6.67 0.61
CA PHE A 7 -0.48 5.74 -0.49
C PHE A 7 0.78 5.26 -1.19
N ALA A 8 1.93 5.93 -1.01
CA ALA A 8 3.18 5.49 -1.65
C ALA A 8 3.60 4.08 -1.23
N SER A 9 4.10 3.27 -2.16
CA SER A 9 4.63 1.93 -1.88
C SER A 9 5.80 1.95 -0.88
N ILE A 10 6.07 0.83 -0.22
CA ILE A 10 7.23 0.70 0.67
C ILE A 10 8.54 0.98 -0.09
N ASN A 11 8.66 0.50 -1.34
CA ASN A 11 9.85 0.74 -2.17
C ASN A 11 10.06 2.23 -2.44
N THR A 12 8.99 2.97 -2.73
CA THR A 12 9.03 4.43 -2.93
C THR A 12 9.55 5.13 -1.68
N HIS A 13 9.10 4.71 -0.50
CA HIS A 13 9.61 5.25 0.78
C HIS A 13 11.10 4.96 0.99
N LEU A 14 11.61 3.83 0.47
CA LEU A 14 13.02 3.43 0.55
C LEU A 14 13.91 4.06 -0.54
N GLY A 15 13.34 4.89 -1.43
CA GLY A 15 14.09 5.56 -2.49
C GLY A 15 14.45 4.64 -3.66
N VAL A 16 13.80 3.47 -3.77
CA VAL A 16 13.89 2.61 -4.95
C VAL A 16 13.12 3.29 -6.08
N GLU A 17 13.64 3.17 -7.32
CA GLU A 17 12.95 3.67 -8.51
C GLU A 17 11.54 3.03 -8.61
N PRO A 18 10.46 3.84 -8.68
CA PRO A 18 9.10 3.29 -8.78
C PRO A 18 8.84 2.63 -10.13
N GLY A 19 8.10 1.52 -10.15
CA GLY A 19 7.59 0.86 -11.36
C GLY A 19 6.10 0.53 -11.28
N ARG A 20 5.59 -0.24 -12.24
CA ARG A 20 4.14 -0.60 -12.33
C ARG A 20 3.61 -1.25 -11.04
N ARG A 21 4.43 -2.08 -10.37
CA ARG A 21 4.08 -2.70 -9.08
C ARG A 21 3.77 -1.67 -7.99
N ASP A 22 4.47 -0.54 -8.00
CA ASP A 22 4.35 0.51 -7.00
C ASP A 22 3.06 1.32 -7.20
N ASP A 23 2.63 1.47 -8.46
CA ASP A 23 1.32 2.04 -8.80
C ASP A 23 0.18 1.13 -8.32
N LEU A 24 0.30 -0.19 -8.50
CA LEU A 24 -0.71 -1.15 -8.05
C LEU A 24 -0.76 -1.29 -6.52
N GLU A 25 0.38 -1.30 -5.83
CA GLU A 25 0.42 -1.25 -4.36
C GLU A 25 -0.25 0.03 -3.85
N SER A 26 0.04 1.17 -4.49
CA SER A 26 -0.58 2.46 -4.16
C SER A 26 -2.09 2.47 -4.41
N LEU A 27 -2.54 1.87 -5.52
CA LEU A 27 -3.95 1.69 -5.84
C LEU A 27 -4.65 0.83 -4.79
N THR A 28 -4.03 -0.28 -4.39
CA THR A 28 -4.56 -1.17 -3.34
C THR A 28 -4.77 -0.41 -2.04
N TYR A 29 -3.79 0.40 -1.62
CA TYR A 29 -3.92 1.25 -0.43
C TYR A 29 -5.03 2.29 -0.57
N MET A 30 -5.22 2.88 -1.75
CA MET A 30 -6.34 3.80 -2.00
C MET A 30 -7.70 3.10 -1.92
N LEU A 31 -7.85 1.91 -2.49
CA LEU A 31 -9.09 1.14 -2.45
C LEU A 31 -9.45 0.74 -1.01
N ILE A 32 -8.47 0.29 -0.22
CA ILE A 32 -8.67 -0.04 1.20
C ILE A 32 -9.08 1.21 1.98
N TYR A 33 -8.43 2.36 1.72
CA TYR A 33 -8.81 3.62 2.35
C TYR A 33 -10.24 4.04 2.01
N LEU A 34 -10.67 3.90 0.75
CA LEU A 34 -12.05 4.21 0.33
C LEU A 34 -13.07 3.29 1.02
N LEU A 35 -12.72 2.01 1.23
CA LEU A 35 -13.59 1.05 1.88
C LEU A 35 -13.68 1.25 3.41
N CYS A 36 -12.55 1.49 4.06
CA CYS A 36 -12.44 1.52 5.53
C CYS A 36 -12.46 2.94 6.13
N GLY A 37 -12.31 3.98 5.31
CA GLY A 37 -12.14 5.37 5.74
C GLY A 37 -10.80 5.67 6.42
N SER A 38 -9.92 4.67 6.57
CA SER A 38 -8.64 4.79 7.26
C SER A 38 -7.64 3.73 6.78
N LEU A 39 -6.36 3.95 7.10
CA LEU A 39 -5.27 2.99 6.89
C LEU A 39 -4.56 2.80 8.22
N LEU A 40 -4.05 1.59 8.51
CA LEU A 40 -3.42 1.27 9.79
C LEU A 40 -2.21 2.17 10.14
N TRP A 41 -1.54 2.75 9.15
CA TRP A 41 -0.44 3.68 9.36
C TRP A 41 -0.86 5.13 9.56
N LEU A 42 -2.14 5.46 9.34
CA LEU A 42 -2.70 6.78 9.60
C LEU A 42 -3.43 6.77 10.94
N THR A 43 -3.06 7.67 11.84
CA THR A 43 -3.80 7.93 13.08
C THR A 43 -4.79 9.06 12.83
N SER A 44 -5.99 8.94 13.40
CA SER A 44 -7.07 9.93 13.27
C SER A 44 -6.70 11.30 13.81
N ASP A 45 -5.73 11.36 14.75
CA ASP A 45 -5.42 12.55 15.54
C ASP A 45 -4.18 13.32 15.07
N ASP A 46 -3.41 12.81 14.10
CA ASP A 46 -2.15 13.44 13.68
C ASP A 46 -2.31 14.13 12.32
N GLU A 47 -2.54 15.45 12.34
CA GLU A 47 -2.75 16.25 11.11
C GLU A 47 -1.63 16.05 10.07
N LYS A 48 -0.39 15.76 10.48
CA LYS A 48 0.73 15.38 9.59
C LYS A 48 1.75 14.47 10.29
N LEU A 49 1.65 13.16 10.09
CA LEU A 49 2.70 12.23 10.48
C LEU A 49 3.96 12.39 9.61
N PRO A 50 5.18 12.34 10.20
CA PRO A 50 6.41 12.26 9.43
C PRO A 50 6.42 11.03 8.53
N THR A 51 6.91 11.16 7.30
CA THR A 51 7.04 10.06 6.32
C THR A 51 7.77 8.84 6.90
N SER A 52 8.79 9.06 7.73
CA SER A 52 9.53 7.99 8.43
C SER A 52 8.67 7.20 9.42
N THR A 53 7.68 7.84 10.04
CA THR A 53 6.72 7.17 10.94
C THR A 53 5.73 6.34 10.14
N ILE A 54 5.24 6.88 9.03
CA ILE A 54 4.36 6.16 8.10
C ILE A 54 5.07 4.91 7.56
N LEU A 55 6.32 5.03 7.12
CA LEU A 55 7.12 3.89 6.66
C LEU A 55 7.27 2.82 7.75
N LYS A 56 7.61 3.21 8.98
CA LYS A 56 7.72 2.25 10.10
C LYS A 56 6.42 1.51 10.33
N ARG A 57 5.29 2.21 10.35
CA ARG A 57 3.97 1.60 10.54
C ARG A 57 3.61 0.67 9.38
N LYS A 58 3.91 1.05 8.12
CA LYS A 58 3.75 0.19 6.94
C LYS A 58 4.55 -1.11 7.06
N ALA A 59 5.83 -1.00 7.44
CA ALA A 59 6.71 -2.17 7.59
C ALA A 59 6.26 -3.15 8.70
N HIS A 60 5.51 -2.66 9.69
CA HIS A 60 4.93 -3.49 10.76
C HIS A 60 3.51 -4.00 10.45
N ALA A 61 2.86 -3.47 9.42
CA ALA A 61 1.52 -3.87 9.04
C ALA A 61 1.59 -5.18 8.23
N THR A 62 0.91 -6.21 8.70
CA THR A 62 0.76 -7.47 7.97
C THR A 62 -0.46 -7.39 7.04
N ILE A 63 -0.45 -8.13 5.94
CA ILE A 63 -1.60 -8.22 5.02
C ILE A 63 -2.86 -8.66 5.78
N ALA A 64 -2.73 -9.62 6.70
CA ALA A 64 -3.84 -10.05 7.55
C ALA A 64 -4.44 -8.91 8.39
N ASN A 65 -3.61 -8.02 8.94
CA ASN A 65 -4.09 -6.88 9.70
C ASN A 65 -4.69 -5.81 8.78
N ILE A 66 -4.05 -5.53 7.65
CA ILE A 66 -4.49 -4.53 6.66
C ILE A 66 -5.89 -4.90 6.11
N CYS A 67 -6.11 -6.18 5.85
CA CYS A 67 -7.33 -6.69 5.25
C CYS A 67 -8.31 -7.30 6.28
N HIS A 68 -8.13 -7.02 7.56
CA HIS A 68 -9.04 -7.53 8.59
C HIS A 68 -10.44 -6.92 8.45
N GLY A 69 -11.46 -7.77 8.32
CA GLY A 69 -12.86 -7.34 8.25
C GLY A 69 -13.32 -6.80 6.89
N ILE A 70 -12.50 -6.94 5.84
CA ILE A 70 -12.86 -6.61 4.45
C ILE A 70 -12.83 -7.87 3.57
N PRO A 71 -13.39 -7.83 2.34
CA PRO A 71 -13.41 -8.99 1.45
C PRO A 71 -11.99 -9.52 1.16
N VAL A 72 -11.87 -10.85 1.05
CA VAL A 72 -10.58 -11.54 0.91
C VAL A 72 -9.85 -11.16 -0.38
N GLU A 73 -10.59 -10.71 -1.38
CA GLU A 73 -10.09 -10.24 -2.67
C GLU A 73 -9.08 -9.09 -2.51
N PHE A 74 -9.24 -8.23 -1.49
CA PHE A 74 -8.26 -7.19 -1.18
C PHE A 74 -6.93 -7.75 -0.68
N ALA A 75 -6.97 -8.83 0.11
CA ALA A 75 -5.77 -9.51 0.57
C ALA A 75 -5.07 -10.22 -0.60
N THR A 76 -5.84 -10.89 -1.47
CA THR A 76 -5.33 -11.53 -2.68
C THR A 76 -4.66 -10.51 -3.60
N PHE A 77 -5.32 -9.38 -3.86
CA PHE A 77 -4.77 -8.31 -4.70
C PHE A 77 -3.49 -7.72 -4.07
N LEU A 78 -3.49 -7.43 -2.76
CA LEU A 78 -2.30 -6.91 -2.09
C LEU A 78 -1.11 -7.91 -2.14
N ILE A 79 -1.37 -9.20 -1.92
CA ILE A 79 -0.35 -10.27 -2.06
C ILE A 79 0.21 -10.27 -3.49
N TYR A 80 -0.66 -10.23 -4.49
CA TYR A 80 -0.27 -10.20 -5.90
C TYR A 80 0.66 -9.01 -6.17
N THR A 81 0.25 -7.80 -5.81
CA THR A 81 1.05 -6.58 -6.03
C THR A 81 2.41 -6.61 -5.33
N CYS A 82 2.49 -7.14 -4.11
CA CYS A 82 3.77 -7.30 -3.39
C CYS A 82 4.66 -8.41 -3.97
N SER A 83 4.09 -9.38 -4.70
CA SER A 83 4.83 -10.49 -5.29
C SER A 83 5.43 -10.17 -6.67
N LEU A 84 4.93 -9.12 -7.34
CA LEU A 84 5.40 -8.71 -8.67
C LEU A 84 6.88 -8.30 -8.65
N ALA A 85 7.65 -8.88 -9.57
CA ALA A 85 9.02 -8.43 -9.81
C ALA A 85 9.02 -7.01 -10.42
N PHE A 86 10.13 -6.28 -10.26
CA PHE A 86 10.25 -4.89 -10.72
C PHE A 86 9.94 -4.69 -12.22
N ALA A 87 10.31 -5.66 -13.07
CA ALA A 87 10.12 -5.63 -14.51
C ALA A 87 8.99 -6.55 -15.00
N GLU A 88 8.15 -7.05 -14.09
CA GLU A 88 7.01 -7.90 -14.46
C GLU A 88 5.85 -7.01 -14.86
N ASP A 89 5.34 -7.23 -16.08
CA ASP A 89 4.08 -6.64 -16.49
C ASP A 89 2.96 -7.30 -15.69
N PRO A 90 2.17 -6.56 -14.90
CA PRO A 90 0.98 -7.11 -14.28
C PRO A 90 0.06 -7.68 -15.35
N ASP A 91 -0.47 -8.86 -15.04
CA ASP A 91 -1.45 -9.59 -15.82
C ASP A 91 -2.81 -8.91 -15.60
N ASP A 92 -3.15 -7.99 -16.50
CA ASP A 92 -4.38 -7.19 -16.42
C ASP A 92 -5.65 -8.07 -16.49
N ASP A 93 -5.56 -9.32 -16.97
CA ASP A 93 -6.69 -10.27 -17.02
C ASP A 93 -6.93 -11.00 -15.67
N HIS A 94 -5.98 -10.90 -14.73
CA HIS A 94 -6.06 -11.52 -13.40
C HIS A 94 -6.51 -10.56 -12.27
N LEU A 95 -6.77 -9.31 -12.64
CA LEU A 95 -7.22 -8.21 -11.78
C LEU A 95 -8.75 -8.07 -11.79
#